data_AF-A0A5E4I6Q4-F1
#
_entry.id   AF-A0A5E4I6Q4-F1
#
_cell.length_a   1.000
_cell.length_b   1.000
_cell.length_c   1.000
_cell.angle_alpha   90.00
_cell.angle_beta   90.00
_cell.angle_gamma   90.00
#
_symmetry.space_group_name_H-M   'P 1'
#
loop_
_entity.id
_entity.type
_entity.pdbx_description
1 polymer ?
#
loop_
_entity_poly.entity_id
_entity_poly.type
_entity_poly.pdbx_seq_one_letter_code
_entity_poly.pdbx_strand_id
1 'polypeptide(L)'
;MNNISNELIGITEKTMTVQELADSLHVSDKTIRRTIISINETLDSTAQGYIHTENGIAIRLTEAQCTRIKMELEGHHNLADNTAVKTVSNDMEFFAKSIELQKYATARIAELEKQNKEQKQQLIEQQPKVDFAETITADQHSTFDMSHVAQELKLPYGKNTLFARLRDLGILKSDNTPYQRYVDTGYFKVYPVPTPVGTKLTTKVTQRGVDYIRKLIEGNK
;
A
#
# COMPACT_ATOMS: atom_id res chain seq x y z
N MET A 1 41.78 18.43 -7.33
CA MET A 1 40.35 18.52 -7.71
C MET A 1 39.67 17.30 -7.09
N ASN A 2 39.47 17.32 -5.78
CA ASN A 2 38.17 17.59 -5.12
C ASN A 2 37.04 16.75 -5.73
N ASN A 3 36.73 15.60 -5.15
CA ASN A 3 35.87 15.46 -3.95
C ASN A 3 34.42 15.87 -4.25
N ILE A 4 33.75 15.12 -5.14
CA ILE A 4 32.28 15.11 -5.28
C ILE A 4 31.90 13.71 -5.79
N SER A 5 31.49 12.81 -4.90
CA SER A 5 30.53 11.70 -5.10
C SER A 5 30.66 10.54 -4.09
N ASN A 6 30.98 10.84 -2.81
CA ASN A 6 30.78 9.88 -1.71
C ASN A 6 29.70 10.31 -0.70
N GLU A 7 28.92 11.34 -1.05
CA GLU A 7 27.68 11.70 -0.35
C GLU A 7 26.48 11.37 -1.24
N LEU A 8 26.21 10.09 -1.45
CA LEU A 8 24.88 9.62 -1.81
C LEU A 8 24.80 8.14 -1.42
N ILE A 9 23.89 7.87 -0.49
CA ILE A 9 23.48 6.56 0.03
C ILE A 9 24.25 6.14 1.29
N GLY A 10 23.74 6.56 2.45
CA GLY A 10 24.01 5.95 3.76
C GLY A 10 23.38 4.56 3.88
N ILE A 11 23.74 3.64 2.98
CA ILE A 11 23.61 2.21 3.21
C ILE A 11 25.02 1.75 3.58
N THR A 12 25.28 1.64 4.88
CA THR A 12 26.38 0.81 5.35
C THR A 12 26.13 -0.58 4.78
N GLU A 13 26.87 -0.99 3.74
CA GLU A 13 26.82 -2.37 3.26
C GLU A 13 27.04 -3.28 4.48
N LYS A 14 26.08 -4.17 4.75
CA LYS A 14 26.12 -5.04 5.91
C LYS A 14 27.29 -6.01 5.73
N THR A 15 28.41 -5.70 6.38
CA THR A 15 29.59 -6.56 6.39
C THR A 15 29.57 -7.49 7.59
N MET A 16 30.03 -8.73 7.42
CA MET A 16 30.30 -9.65 8.52
C MET A 16 31.77 -10.09 8.52
N THR A 17 32.26 -10.55 9.67
CA THR A 17 33.61 -11.10 9.81
C THR A 17 33.67 -12.54 9.31
N VAL A 18 34.88 -13.03 9.05
CA VAL A 18 35.11 -14.44 8.67
C VAL A 18 34.61 -15.41 9.75
N GLN A 19 34.75 -15.04 11.03
CA GLN A 19 34.27 -15.85 12.15
C GLN A 19 32.74 -15.94 12.17
N GLU A 20 32.04 -14.83 11.99
CA GLU A 20 30.57 -14.82 11.94
C GLU A 20 30.01 -15.63 10.76
N LEU A 21 30.69 -15.60 9.60
CA LEU A 21 30.34 -16.44 8.46
C LEU A 21 30.60 -17.92 8.74
N ALA A 22 31.74 -18.25 9.37
CA ALA A 22 32.10 -19.61 9.75
C ALA A 22 31.07 -20.22 10.72
N ASP A 23 30.67 -19.45 11.74
CA ASP A 23 29.65 -19.85 12.71
C ASP A 23 28.28 -20.07 12.03
N SER A 24 27.91 -19.18 11.09
CA SER A 24 26.64 -19.26 10.35
C SER A 24 26.56 -20.45 9.40
N LEU A 25 27.69 -20.86 8.83
CA LEU A 25 27.79 -22.00 7.92
C LEU A 25 28.18 -23.31 8.61
N HIS A 26 28.37 -23.29 9.94
CA HIS A 26 28.85 -24.44 10.74
C HIS A 26 30.15 -25.07 10.19
N VAL A 27 31.06 -24.23 9.71
CA VAL A 27 32.38 -24.64 9.19
C VAL A 27 33.49 -23.96 9.97
N SER A 28 34.72 -24.47 9.87
CA SER A 28 35.86 -23.82 10.54
C SER A 28 36.25 -22.51 9.83
N ASP A 29 36.67 -21.50 10.59
CA ASP A 29 37.27 -20.26 10.07
C ASP A 29 38.41 -20.55 9.07
N LYS A 30 39.22 -21.58 9.33
CA LYS A 30 40.28 -22.07 8.44
C LYS A 30 39.75 -22.54 7.08
N THR A 31 38.58 -23.17 7.05
CA THR A 31 37.91 -23.61 5.82
C THR A 31 37.51 -22.40 4.99
N ILE A 32 36.86 -21.40 5.61
CA ILE A 32 36.48 -20.15 4.93
C ILE A 32 37.71 -19.45 4.34
N ARG A 33 38.80 -19.32 5.11
CA ARG A 33 40.05 -18.67 4.66
C ARG A 33 40.66 -19.36 3.45
N ARG A 34 40.68 -20.70 3.43
CA ARG A 34 41.17 -21.46 2.27
C ARG A 34 40.32 -21.24 1.02
N THR A 35 39.00 -21.20 1.18
CA THR A 35 38.07 -20.92 0.08
C THR A 35 38.28 -19.51 -0.46
N ILE A 36 38.51 -18.52 0.41
CA ILE A 36 38.83 -17.15 0.00
C ILE A 36 40.11 -17.10 -0.84
N ILE A 37 41.16 -17.81 -0.43
CA ILE A 37 42.42 -17.90 -1.19
C ILE A 37 42.18 -18.52 -2.56
N SER A 38 41.48 -19.65 -2.62
CA SER A 38 41.13 -20.32 -3.89
C SER A 38 40.32 -19.42 -4.83
N ILE A 39 39.34 -18.68 -4.30
CA ILE A 39 38.53 -17.73 -5.09
C ILE A 39 39.42 -16.58 -5.60
N ASN A 40 40.34 -16.07 -4.79
CA ASN A 40 41.22 -14.97 -5.20
C ASN A 40 42.30 -15.43 -6.20
N GLU A 41 42.79 -16.67 -6.11
CA GLU A 41 43.77 -17.25 -7.04
C GLU A 41 43.16 -17.58 -8.41
N THR A 42 41.87 -17.90 -8.46
CA THR A 42 41.15 -18.23 -9.71
C THR A 42 40.69 -16.99 -10.50
N LEU A 43 40.76 -15.79 -9.90
CA LEU A 43 40.40 -14.53 -10.53
C LEU A 43 41.66 -13.78 -10.97
N ASP A 44 41.97 -13.84 -12.28
CA ASP A 44 43.25 -13.38 -12.84
C ASP A 44 43.38 -11.83 -12.94
N SER A 45 44.33 -11.28 -12.18
CA SER A 45 45.23 -10.13 -12.38
C SER A 45 44.77 -8.75 -12.94
N THR A 46 43.52 -8.49 -13.33
CA THR A 46 43.11 -7.15 -13.82
C THR A 46 42.12 -6.39 -12.93
N ALA A 47 41.64 -7.03 -11.85
CA ALA A 47 40.86 -6.37 -10.81
C ALA A 47 41.49 -6.69 -9.46
N GLN A 48 42.00 -5.67 -8.78
CA GLN A 48 42.38 -5.73 -7.37
C GLN A 48 41.31 -6.54 -6.60
N GLY A 49 41.74 -7.64 -5.96
CA GLY A 49 40.93 -8.79 -5.52
C GLY A 49 39.52 -8.53 -5.02
N TYR A 50 38.59 -9.40 -5.43
CA TYR A 50 37.17 -9.40 -5.04
C TYR A 50 36.96 -9.38 -3.53
N ILE A 51 37.90 -9.91 -2.75
CA ILE A 51 37.94 -9.83 -1.29
C ILE A 51 39.24 -9.11 -0.87
N HIS A 52 39.10 -7.91 -0.29
CA HIS A 52 40.23 -7.17 0.26
C HIS A 52 40.80 -7.89 1.48
N THR A 53 42.10 -8.18 1.44
CA THR A 53 42.84 -8.78 2.55
C THR A 53 43.92 -7.81 3.03
N GLU A 54 44.07 -7.65 4.34
CA GLU A 54 45.26 -7.01 4.93
C GLU A 54 46.13 -8.13 5.51
N ASN A 55 47.43 -8.16 5.17
CA ASN A 55 48.36 -9.21 5.59
C ASN A 55 47.89 -10.65 5.27
N GLY A 56 47.09 -10.85 4.22
CA GLY A 56 46.52 -12.15 3.84
C GLY A 56 45.27 -12.56 4.63
N ILE A 57 44.70 -11.65 5.43
CA ILE A 57 43.50 -11.88 6.25
C ILE A 57 42.37 -10.99 5.74
N ALA A 58 41.24 -11.59 5.34
CA ALA A 58 40.01 -10.86 5.07
C ALA A 58 39.41 -10.35 6.40
N ILE A 59 39.21 -9.03 6.52
CA ILE A 59 38.72 -8.41 7.77
C ILE A 59 37.19 -8.34 7.78
N ARG A 60 36.58 -8.06 6.63
CA ARG A 60 35.14 -7.89 6.46
C ARG A 60 34.69 -8.40 5.10
N LEU A 61 33.56 -9.11 5.10
CA LEU A 61 32.93 -9.71 3.93
C LEU A 61 31.57 -9.07 3.68
N THR A 62 31.30 -8.67 2.45
CA THR A 62 29.97 -8.23 1.99
C THR A 62 29.07 -9.44 1.74
N GLU A 63 27.76 -9.22 1.68
CA GLU A 63 26.77 -10.28 1.43
C GLU A 63 27.02 -11.04 0.10
N ALA A 64 27.45 -10.32 -0.93
CA ALA A 64 27.81 -10.92 -2.22
C ALA A 64 29.02 -11.87 -2.09
N GLN A 65 30.03 -11.47 -1.31
CA GLN A 65 31.21 -12.29 -1.04
C GLN A 65 30.86 -13.54 -0.23
N CYS A 66 30.01 -13.42 0.80
CA CYS A 66 29.54 -14.55 1.60
C CYS A 66 28.78 -15.58 0.75
N THR A 67 27.91 -15.11 -0.14
CA THR A 67 27.14 -15.98 -1.05
C THR A 67 28.06 -16.78 -1.97
N ARG A 68 29.09 -16.14 -2.54
CA ARG A 68 30.06 -16.82 -3.42
C ARG A 68 30.87 -17.87 -2.66
N ILE A 69 31.32 -17.56 -1.44
CA ILE A 69 32.03 -18.51 -0.57
C ILE A 69 31.15 -19.72 -0.25
N LYS A 70 29.87 -19.50 0.07
CA LYS A 70 28.91 -20.57 0.32
C LYS A 70 28.75 -21.49 -0.89
N MET A 71 28.55 -20.93 -2.08
CA MET A 71 28.43 -21.71 -3.31
C MET A 71 29.67 -22.55 -3.60
N GLU A 72 30.86 -21.99 -3.37
CA GLU A 72 32.12 -22.71 -3.57
C GLU A 72 32.25 -23.89 -2.60
N LEU A 73 31.90 -23.69 -1.32
CA LEU A 73 31.90 -24.76 -0.33
C LEU A 73 30.91 -25.88 -0.69
N GLU A 74 29.69 -25.52 -1.10
CA GLU A 74 28.68 -26.47 -1.56
C GLU A 74 29.14 -27.26 -2.81
N GLY A 75 29.95 -26.65 -3.68
CA GLY A 75 30.54 -27.31 -4.85
C GLY A 75 31.59 -28.37 -4.53
N HIS A 76 32.31 -28.23 -3.40
CA HIS A 76 33.37 -29.17 -2.97
C HIS A 76 32.84 -30.34 -2.11
N HIS A 77 31.53 -30.43 -1.86
CA HIS A 77 30.91 -31.42 -0.97
C HIS A 77 30.65 -32.82 -1.56
N ASN A 78 31.34 -33.24 -2.62
CA ASN A 78 31.21 -34.62 -3.14
C ASN A 78 32.44 -35.48 -2.79
N LEU A 79 32.35 -36.30 -1.73
CA LEU A 79 32.80 -37.72 -1.71
C LEU A 79 32.69 -38.50 -0.38
N ALA A 80 31.99 -38.03 0.65
CA ALA A 80 31.68 -38.91 1.80
C ALA A 80 30.43 -38.49 2.59
N ASP A 81 29.25 -38.68 2.01
CA ASP A 81 28.02 -38.84 2.81
C ASP A 81 27.54 -40.29 2.68
N ASN A 82 27.83 -41.08 3.71
CA ASN A 82 27.60 -42.53 3.73
C ASN A 82 26.13 -42.88 4.07
N THR A 83 25.17 -42.01 3.76
CA THR A 83 23.74 -42.20 4.10
C THR A 83 22.77 -42.19 2.92
N ALA A 84 23.20 -42.02 1.68
CA ALA A 84 22.29 -42.02 0.52
C ALA A 84 22.76 -42.94 -0.61
N VAL A 85 22.50 -44.25 -0.45
CA VAL A 85 22.41 -45.14 -1.62
C VAL A 85 21.18 -44.69 -2.42
N LYS A 86 21.38 -44.11 -3.61
CA LYS A 86 20.28 -43.84 -4.55
C LYS A 86 19.70 -45.17 -5.02
N THR A 87 18.58 -45.58 -4.43
CA THR A 87 17.83 -46.80 -4.81
C THR A 87 16.51 -46.41 -5.46
N VAL A 88 16.00 -47.28 -6.34
CA VAL A 88 14.75 -47.08 -7.11
C VAL A 88 13.54 -46.76 -6.22
N SER A 89 13.54 -47.22 -4.97
CA SER A 89 12.49 -46.89 -3.99
C SER A 89 12.42 -45.39 -3.67
N ASN A 90 13.55 -44.72 -3.49
CA ASN A 90 13.56 -43.30 -3.14
C ASN A 90 13.09 -42.41 -4.30
N ASP A 91 13.38 -42.80 -5.55
CA ASP A 91 12.95 -42.06 -6.74
C ASP A 91 11.43 -42.17 -6.96
N MET A 92 10.85 -43.34 -6.69
CA MET A 92 9.39 -43.54 -6.80
C MET A 92 8.63 -42.82 -5.70
N GLU A 93 9.17 -42.77 -4.47
CA GLU A 93 8.61 -41.97 -3.37
C GLU A 93 8.66 -40.47 -3.68
N PHE A 94 9.78 -39.98 -4.24
CA PHE A 94 9.89 -38.58 -4.66
C PHE A 94 8.87 -38.23 -5.76
N PHE A 95 8.68 -39.12 -6.73
CA PHE A 95 7.69 -38.93 -7.78
C PHE A 95 6.26 -38.92 -7.23
N ALA A 96 5.90 -39.86 -6.35
CA ALA A 96 4.60 -39.89 -5.70
C ALA A 96 4.32 -38.62 -4.89
N LYS A 97 5.31 -38.15 -4.12
CA LYS A 97 5.25 -36.88 -3.38
C LYS A 97 5.03 -35.68 -4.32
N SER A 98 5.71 -35.68 -5.47
CA SER A 98 5.59 -34.60 -6.45
C SER A 98 4.19 -34.54 -7.09
N ILE A 99 3.59 -35.70 -7.39
CA ILE A 99 2.21 -35.78 -7.88
C ILE A 99 1.22 -35.26 -6.83
N GLU A 100 1.42 -35.60 -5.56
CA GLU A 100 0.56 -35.14 -4.47
C GLU A 100 0.64 -33.61 -4.30
N LEU A 101 1.85 -33.05 -4.32
CA LEU A 101 2.06 -31.60 -4.30
C LEU A 101 1.42 -30.91 -5.50
N GLN A 102 1.53 -31.50 -6.69
CA GLN A 102 0.92 -30.95 -7.90
C GLN A 102 -0.61 -30.99 -7.83
N LYS A 103 -1.21 -32.07 -7.33
CA LYS A 103 -2.66 -32.16 -7.07
C LYS A 103 -3.11 -31.10 -6.08
N TYR A 104 -2.40 -30.93 -4.97
CA TYR A 104 -2.71 -29.88 -4.00
C TYR A 104 -2.64 -28.48 -4.62
N ALA A 105 -1.58 -28.19 -5.39
CA ALA A 105 -1.42 -26.91 -6.06
C ALA A 105 -2.56 -26.63 -7.05
N THR A 106 -2.94 -27.62 -7.87
CA THR A 106 -4.07 -27.47 -8.82
C THR A 106 -5.40 -27.23 -8.12
N ALA A 107 -5.68 -27.96 -7.03
CA ALA A 107 -6.88 -27.74 -6.23
C ALA A 107 -6.89 -26.34 -5.59
N ARG A 108 -5.73 -25.87 -5.11
CA ARG A 108 -5.60 -24.53 -4.53
C ARG A 108 -5.80 -23.43 -5.57
N ILE A 109 -5.28 -23.60 -6.79
CA ILE A 109 -5.50 -22.65 -7.90
C ILE A 109 -6.99 -22.57 -8.24
N ALA A 110 -7.66 -23.72 -8.41
CA ALA A 110 -9.09 -23.74 -8.73
C ALA A 110 -9.95 -23.05 -7.66
N GLU A 111 -9.62 -23.23 -6.38
CA GLU A 111 -10.30 -22.54 -5.29
C GLU A 111 -10.05 -21.02 -5.32
N LEU A 112 -8.81 -20.59 -5.55
CA LEU A 112 -8.47 -19.17 -5.67
C LEU A 112 -9.13 -18.50 -6.89
N GLU A 113 -9.28 -19.23 -7.99
CA GLU A 113 -10.00 -18.76 -9.18
C GLU A 113 -11.50 -18.58 -8.90
N LYS A 114 -12.11 -19.54 -8.18
CA LYS A 114 -13.51 -19.44 -7.75
C LYS A 114 -13.73 -18.24 -6.83
N GLN A 115 -12.87 -18.06 -5.83
CA GLN A 115 -12.94 -16.91 -4.92
C GLN A 115 -12.76 -15.59 -5.67
N ASN A 116 -11.81 -15.52 -6.60
CA ASN A 116 -11.64 -14.33 -7.45
C ASN A 116 -12.87 -14.03 -8.30
N LYS A 117 -13.51 -15.07 -8.85
CA LYS A 117 -14.73 -14.91 -9.66
C LYS A 117 -15.88 -14.39 -8.80
N GLU A 118 -16.07 -14.93 -7.61
CA GLU A 118 -17.10 -14.47 -6.67
C GLU A 118 -16.84 -13.03 -6.22
N GLN A 119 -15.60 -12.68 -5.88
CA GLN A 119 -15.22 -11.31 -5.53
C GLN A 119 -15.43 -10.33 -6.69
N LYS A 120 -15.06 -10.70 -7.92
CA LYS A 120 -15.32 -9.87 -9.11
C LYS A 120 -16.81 -9.67 -9.35
N GLN A 121 -17.62 -10.71 -9.16
CA GLN A 121 -19.07 -10.60 -9.29
C GLN A 121 -19.66 -9.65 -8.24
N GLN A 122 -19.21 -9.74 -6.99
CA GLN A 122 -19.60 -8.82 -5.92
C GLN A 122 -19.18 -7.38 -6.23
N LEU A 123 -18.00 -7.16 -6.80
CA LEU A 123 -17.56 -5.83 -7.24
C LEU A 123 -18.46 -5.25 -8.32
N ILE A 124 -18.84 -6.05 -9.33
CA ILE A 124 -19.76 -5.63 -10.40
C ILE A 124 -21.14 -5.25 -9.83
N GLU A 125 -21.65 -6.02 -8.87
CA GLU A 125 -22.92 -5.72 -8.19
C GLU A 125 -22.85 -4.47 -7.30
N GLN A 126 -21.69 -4.19 -6.72
CA GLN A 126 -21.46 -3.02 -5.86
C GLN A 126 -21.14 -1.75 -6.66
N GLN A 127 -20.59 -1.87 -7.87
CA GLN A 127 -20.22 -0.77 -8.74
C GLN A 127 -21.34 0.28 -8.94
N PRO A 128 -22.59 -0.07 -9.28
CA PRO A 128 -23.66 0.93 -9.41
C PRO A 128 -23.97 1.67 -8.11
N LYS A 129 -23.70 1.06 -6.93
CA LYS A 129 -23.88 1.72 -5.63
C LYS A 129 -22.75 2.70 -5.34
N VAL A 130 -21.53 2.35 -5.72
CA VAL A 130 -20.35 3.23 -5.60
C VAL A 130 -20.49 4.42 -6.53
N ASP A 131 -20.83 4.21 -7.80
CA ASP A 131 -21.02 5.27 -8.79
C ASP A 131 -22.10 6.28 -8.38
N PHE A 132 -23.19 5.80 -7.77
CA PHE A 132 -24.24 6.66 -7.22
C PHE A 132 -23.74 7.49 -6.04
N ALA A 133 -22.97 6.88 -5.12
CA ALA A 133 -22.39 7.58 -3.98
C ALA A 133 -21.36 8.63 -4.42
N GLU A 134 -20.53 8.31 -5.43
CA GLU A 134 -19.53 9.22 -6.01
C GLU A 134 -20.17 10.39 -6.76
N THR A 135 -21.24 10.14 -7.51
CA THR A 135 -22.01 11.23 -8.17
C THR A 135 -22.58 12.18 -7.13
N ILE A 136 -23.12 11.65 -6.03
CA ILE A 136 -23.65 12.45 -4.92
C ILE A 136 -22.55 13.27 -4.23
N THR A 137 -21.35 12.72 -4.03
CA THR A 137 -20.24 13.47 -3.42
C THR A 137 -19.66 14.53 -4.36
N ALA A 138 -19.52 14.22 -5.66
CA ALA A 138 -19.11 15.16 -6.69
C ALA A 138 -20.05 16.38 -6.75
N ASP A 139 -21.36 16.14 -6.72
CA ASP A 139 -22.37 17.20 -6.70
C ASP A 139 -22.36 18.02 -5.39
N GLN A 140 -21.99 17.39 -4.27
CA GLN A 140 -21.88 18.06 -2.97
C GLN A 140 -20.66 18.99 -2.87
N HIS A 141 -19.58 18.76 -3.63
CA HIS A 141 -18.40 19.63 -3.60
C HIS A 141 -18.68 21.07 -4.04
N SER A 142 -19.76 21.32 -4.79
CA SER A 142 -20.21 22.67 -5.18
C SER A 142 -21.28 23.26 -4.24
N THR A 143 -21.53 22.63 -3.08
CA THR A 143 -22.56 23.05 -2.13
C THR A 143 -22.03 23.16 -0.70
N PHE A 144 -22.59 24.12 0.04
CA PHE A 144 -22.18 24.45 1.40
C PHE A 144 -23.27 24.11 2.40
N ASP A 145 -22.85 23.72 3.60
CA ASP A 145 -23.75 23.58 4.73
C ASP A 145 -24.20 24.94 5.26
N MET A 146 -25.42 25.01 5.78
CA MET A 146 -25.95 26.23 6.40
C MET A 146 -25.07 26.77 7.54
N SER A 147 -24.34 25.90 8.25
CA SER A 147 -23.32 26.33 9.22
C SER A 147 -22.19 27.12 8.55
N HIS A 148 -21.68 26.60 7.44
CA HIS A 148 -20.61 27.23 6.68
C HIS A 148 -21.08 28.56 6.09
N VAL A 149 -22.29 28.60 5.51
CA VAL A 149 -22.88 29.83 4.97
C VAL A 149 -23.03 30.91 6.05
N ALA A 150 -23.48 30.56 7.25
CA ALA A 150 -23.60 31.53 8.34
C ALA A 150 -22.24 32.12 8.75
N GLN A 151 -21.19 31.28 8.75
CA GLN A 151 -19.82 31.70 9.04
C GLN A 151 -19.21 32.55 7.92
N GLU A 152 -19.38 32.14 6.66
CA GLU A 152 -18.89 32.82 5.47
C GLU A 152 -19.51 34.23 5.33
N LEU A 153 -20.81 34.34 5.60
CA LEU A 153 -21.53 35.62 5.60
C LEU A 153 -21.30 36.45 6.87
N LYS A 154 -20.47 35.98 7.81
CA LYS A 154 -20.16 36.64 9.09
C LYS A 154 -21.42 37.09 9.83
N LEU A 155 -22.45 36.24 9.83
CA LEU A 155 -23.71 36.57 10.48
C LEU A 155 -23.54 36.58 12.00
N PRO A 156 -24.24 37.47 12.74
CA PRO A 156 -24.18 37.52 14.19
C PRO A 156 -24.89 36.32 14.87
N TYR A 157 -25.43 35.40 14.08
CA TYR A 157 -26.18 34.24 14.53
C TYR A 157 -25.79 32.99 13.72
N GLY A 158 -25.98 31.82 14.32
CA GLY A 158 -25.61 30.54 13.72
C GLY A 158 -26.68 29.90 12.84
N LYS A 159 -26.42 28.64 12.48
CA LYS A 159 -27.26 27.80 11.61
C LYS A 159 -28.75 27.80 11.97
N ASN A 160 -29.08 27.63 13.25
CA ASN A 160 -30.48 27.47 13.68
C ASN A 160 -31.32 28.74 13.46
N THR A 161 -30.73 29.90 13.72
CA THR A 161 -31.37 31.20 13.47
C THR A 161 -31.47 31.49 11.97
N LEU A 162 -30.47 31.10 11.18
CA LEU A 162 -30.54 31.18 9.73
C LEU A 162 -31.70 30.33 9.17
N PHE A 163 -31.86 29.09 9.65
CA PHE A 163 -33.01 28.25 9.30
C PHE A 163 -34.36 28.88 9.69
N ALA A 164 -34.45 29.49 10.88
CA ALA A 164 -35.67 30.19 11.29
C ALA A 164 -35.98 31.35 10.34
N ARG A 165 -35.00 32.23 10.07
CA ARG A 165 -35.18 33.37 9.16
C ARG A 165 -35.58 32.95 7.75
N LEU A 166 -34.96 31.92 7.19
CA LEU A 166 -35.32 31.43 5.86
C LEU A 166 -36.72 30.80 5.83
N ARG A 167 -37.21 30.25 6.95
CA ARG A 167 -38.61 29.80 7.06
C ARG A 167 -39.57 30.99 7.15
N ASP A 168 -39.23 32.00 7.94
CA ASP A 168 -40.05 33.21 8.09
C ASP A 168 -40.20 33.97 6.75
N LEU A 169 -39.15 33.95 5.93
CA LEU A 169 -39.15 34.51 4.57
C LEU A 169 -39.85 33.62 3.52
N GLY A 170 -40.42 32.49 3.93
CA GLY A 170 -41.09 31.54 3.03
C GLY A 170 -40.16 30.90 2.01
N ILE A 171 -38.87 30.77 2.34
CA ILE A 171 -37.85 30.12 1.50
C ILE A 171 -37.76 28.63 1.82
N LEU A 172 -37.83 28.29 3.11
CA LEU A 172 -37.85 26.93 3.61
C LEU A 172 -39.22 26.58 4.20
N LYS A 173 -39.56 25.30 4.14
CA LYS A 173 -40.71 24.67 4.80
C LYS A 173 -40.41 24.38 6.27
N SER A 174 -41.43 23.92 7.01
CA SER A 174 -41.32 23.56 8.44
C SER A 174 -40.27 22.48 8.71
N ASP A 175 -40.04 21.57 7.76
CA ASP A 175 -39.05 20.49 7.80
C ASP A 175 -37.64 20.93 7.38
N ASN A 176 -37.42 22.23 7.16
CA ASN A 176 -36.18 22.84 6.66
C ASN A 176 -35.82 22.49 5.21
N THR A 177 -36.76 21.92 4.44
CA THR A 177 -36.59 21.75 2.99
C THR A 177 -36.98 23.03 2.24
N PRO A 178 -36.25 23.44 1.20
CA PRO A 178 -36.61 24.59 0.38
C PRO A 178 -37.92 24.34 -0.39
N TYR A 179 -38.66 25.41 -0.68
CA TYR A 179 -39.72 25.34 -1.68
C TYR A 179 -39.11 25.07 -3.07
N GLN A 180 -39.85 24.32 -3.90
CA GLN A 180 -39.38 23.85 -5.21
C GLN A 180 -38.82 24.99 -6.08
N ARG A 181 -39.49 26.15 -6.09
CA ARG A 181 -39.02 27.35 -6.82
C ARG A 181 -37.58 27.77 -6.52
N TYR A 182 -37.10 27.58 -5.29
CA TYR A 182 -35.74 27.93 -4.88
C TYR A 182 -34.72 26.81 -5.17
N VAL A 183 -35.20 25.58 -5.42
CA VAL A 183 -34.41 24.47 -5.93
C VAL A 183 -34.25 24.62 -7.45
N ASP A 184 -35.34 24.89 -8.16
CA ASP A 184 -35.35 25.02 -9.63
C ASP A 184 -34.51 26.22 -10.11
N THR A 185 -34.48 27.30 -9.32
CA THR A 185 -33.61 28.46 -9.57
C THR A 185 -32.13 28.20 -9.24
N GLY A 186 -31.82 27.08 -8.60
CA GLY A 186 -30.47 26.63 -8.32
C GLY A 186 -29.84 27.23 -7.06
N TYR A 187 -30.61 27.79 -6.13
CA TYR A 187 -30.07 28.34 -4.87
C TYR A 187 -29.82 27.26 -3.82
N PHE A 188 -30.66 26.23 -3.78
CA PHE A 188 -30.56 25.14 -2.81
C PHE A 188 -30.57 23.78 -3.51
N LYS A 189 -29.90 22.80 -2.90
CA LYS A 189 -30.00 21.39 -3.26
C LYS A 189 -30.41 20.60 -2.02
N VAL A 190 -31.21 19.55 -2.21
CA VAL A 190 -31.67 18.67 -1.12
C VAL A 190 -31.06 17.30 -1.34
N TYR A 191 -30.35 16.81 -0.32
CA TYR A 191 -29.69 15.51 -0.37
C TYR A 191 -30.34 14.55 0.64
N PRO A 192 -30.64 13.32 0.22
CA PRO A 192 -30.99 12.25 1.15
C PRO A 192 -29.73 11.80 1.90
N VAL A 193 -29.75 11.89 3.22
CA VAL A 193 -28.68 11.42 4.10
C VAL A 193 -29.17 10.19 4.87
N PRO A 194 -28.48 9.04 4.77
CA PRO A 194 -28.84 7.85 5.53
C PRO A 194 -28.59 8.08 7.02
N THR A 195 -29.54 7.64 7.85
CA THR A 195 -29.48 7.67 9.31
C THR A 195 -29.89 6.30 9.86
N PRO A 196 -29.55 5.96 11.12
CA PRO A 196 -29.92 4.67 11.72
C PRO A 196 -31.43 4.36 11.72
N VAL A 197 -32.28 5.39 11.59
CA VAL A 197 -33.76 5.30 11.66
C VAL A 197 -34.40 5.43 10.27
N GLY A 198 -33.62 5.67 9.22
CA GLY A 198 -34.12 5.86 7.86
C GLY A 198 -33.35 6.94 7.09
N THR A 199 -33.95 7.52 6.06
CA THR A 199 -33.30 8.57 5.26
C THR A 199 -33.83 9.94 5.67
N LYS A 200 -32.93 10.88 5.98
CA LYS A 200 -33.27 12.27 6.31
C LYS A 200 -32.86 13.22 5.20
N LEU A 201 -33.77 14.09 4.79
CA LEU A 201 -33.47 15.14 3.82
C LEU A 201 -32.65 16.26 4.48
N THR A 202 -31.55 16.63 3.84
CA THR A 202 -30.65 17.70 4.29
C THR A 202 -30.51 18.75 3.19
N THR A 203 -30.77 20.01 3.54
CA THR A 203 -30.66 21.15 2.63
C THR A 203 -29.22 21.69 2.61
N LYS A 204 -28.64 21.80 1.42
CA LYS A 204 -27.35 22.43 1.13
C LYS A 204 -27.57 23.66 0.25
N VAL A 205 -26.63 24.58 0.29
CA VAL A 205 -26.69 25.88 -0.41
C VAL A 205 -25.65 25.90 -1.52
N THR A 206 -26.01 26.30 -2.74
CA THR A 206 -25.03 26.47 -3.82
C THR A 206 -24.30 27.81 -3.66
N GLN A 207 -23.20 28.05 -4.38
CA GLN A 207 -22.54 29.37 -4.38
C GLN A 207 -23.51 30.52 -4.72
N ARG A 208 -24.40 30.30 -5.71
CA ARG A 208 -25.46 31.26 -6.07
C ARG A 208 -26.47 31.46 -4.93
N GLY A 209 -26.78 30.41 -4.18
CA GLY A 209 -27.61 30.47 -2.99
C GLY A 209 -26.98 31.29 -1.87
N VAL A 210 -25.65 31.21 -1.69
CA VAL A 210 -24.93 32.04 -0.71
C VAL A 210 -25.06 33.52 -1.07
N ASP A 211 -24.87 33.88 -2.34
CA ASP A 211 -25.04 35.27 -2.81
C ASP A 211 -26.49 35.76 -2.66
N TYR A 212 -27.47 34.88 -2.92
CA TYR A 212 -28.89 35.18 -2.73
C TYR A 212 -29.21 35.46 -1.26
N ILE A 213 -28.73 34.59 -0.34
CA ILE A 213 -28.91 34.78 1.11
C ILE A 213 -28.22 36.08 1.58
N ARG A 214 -27.02 36.38 1.07
CA ARG A 214 -26.31 37.63 1.38
C ARG A 214 -27.18 38.84 1.04
N LYS A 215 -27.70 38.91 -0.18
CA LYS A 215 -28.57 40.00 -0.66
C LYS A 215 -29.86 40.13 0.16
N LEU A 216 -30.47 39.01 0.53
CA LEU A 216 -31.68 39.01 1.36
C LEU A 216 -31.44 39.59 2.76
N ILE A 217 -30.28 39.29 3.35
CA ILE A 217 -29.94 39.74 4.71
C ILE A 217 -29.46 41.20 4.70
N GLU A 218 -28.68 41.60 3.70
CA GLU A 218 -28.19 42.97 3.53
C GLU A 218 -29.30 43.94 3.10
N GLY A 219 -30.24 43.50 2.28
CA GLY A 219 -31.38 44.31 1.84
C GLY A 219 -32.47 44.54 2.90
N ASN A 220 -32.35 43.90 4.07
CA ASN A 220 -33.24 44.05 5.22
C ASN A 220 -32.58 44.82 6.40
N LYS A 221 -31.45 45.51 6.15
CA LYS A 221 -30.80 46.43 7.10
C LYS A 221 -31.25 47.87 6.91
#